data_AF-A0A2T7AUI5-F1
#
_entry.id   AF-A0A2T7AUI5-F1
#
_cell.length_a   1.000
_cell.length_b   1.000
_cell.length_c   1.000
_cell.angle_alpha   90.00
_cell.angle_beta   90.00
_cell.angle_gamma   90.00
#
_symmetry.space_group_name_H-M   'P 1'
#
loop_
_entity.id
_entity.type
_entity.pdbx_description
1 polymer ?
#
loop_
_entity_poly.entity_id
_entity_poly.type
_entity_poly.pdbx_seq_one_letter_code
_entity_poly.pdbx_strand_id
1 'polypeptide(L)'
;MMTDILYPHDAQLYDRRFMNCAERHAVVFLKERRAQTDLLFYRALISSDEIFRQIIQQKKPKYNFVNGCFSEPDLNALGIYPHELRGECFAQIKPDIDALIRQHGFVLISGSVFYFPHCPEYRQKHLHHLVVLNGTDEVHGRYQVADDNPASVLCQYQYGLQDVAGFFDNNGDRLARWFTLDNYDSDEATHYFQHALRDYLSHYQDSQQFLSDIEDYLKDNFEAREIKLQLLHDGFSLLSGSRTLFAHYLSLQHPDQDAITELARQLGQQAFILKSLVVKARITQRLDMADLATRARQFQEQESALLQALRTLLRGH
;
A
#
# COMPACT_ATOMS: atom_id res chain seq x y z
N MET A 1 -12.16 16.56 -20.98
CA MET A 1 -11.21 16.50 -19.84
C MET A 1 -12.05 16.30 -18.59
N MET A 2 -11.91 15.16 -17.92
CA MET A 2 -12.49 15.00 -16.57
C MET A 2 -11.64 15.82 -15.60
N THR A 3 -12.28 16.48 -14.65
CA THR A 3 -11.60 17.29 -13.63
C THR A 3 -11.16 16.36 -12.51
N ASP A 4 -9.87 16.34 -12.21
CA ASP A 4 -9.34 15.67 -11.01
C ASP A 4 -9.80 16.45 -9.77
N ILE A 5 -10.70 15.86 -8.99
CA ILE A 5 -11.11 16.39 -7.68
C ILE A 5 -10.30 15.64 -6.63
N LEU A 6 -9.31 16.30 -6.04
CA LEU A 6 -8.42 15.68 -5.05
C LEU A 6 -9.19 15.21 -3.82
N TYR A 7 -8.86 14.00 -3.36
CA TYR A 7 -9.46 13.46 -2.14
C TYR A 7 -8.78 14.05 -0.88
N PRO A 8 -9.52 14.56 0.13
CA PRO A 8 -8.94 15.36 1.24
C PRO A 8 -7.91 14.62 2.10
N HIS A 9 -7.96 13.29 2.11
CA HIS A 9 -7.10 12.42 2.92
C HIS A 9 -5.92 11.81 2.16
N ASP A 10 -5.70 12.17 0.89
CA ASP A 10 -4.50 11.76 0.13
C ASP A 10 -3.32 12.68 0.47
N ALA A 11 -2.92 12.65 1.76
CA ALA A 11 -1.64 13.16 2.20
C ALA A 11 -0.58 12.05 2.07
N GLN A 12 0.69 12.44 1.95
CA GLN A 12 1.93 11.66 1.71
C GLN A 12 2.09 10.28 2.41
N LEU A 13 1.22 9.94 3.34
CA LEU A 13 1.21 8.73 4.15
C LEU A 13 0.70 7.49 3.40
N TYR A 14 -0.47 7.55 2.75
CA TYR A 14 -1.11 6.36 2.17
C TYR A 14 -0.75 6.12 0.71
N ASP A 15 0.48 6.41 0.31
CA ASP A 15 0.82 6.35 -1.10
C ASP A 15 1.06 4.92 -1.63
N ARG A 16 1.07 4.81 -2.96
CA ARG A 16 1.30 3.56 -3.71
C ARG A 16 2.74 3.04 -3.65
N ARG A 17 3.59 3.54 -2.73
CA ARG A 17 4.94 2.98 -2.56
C ARG A 17 4.92 1.60 -1.90
N PHE A 18 4.01 1.38 -0.94
CA PHE A 18 3.95 0.17 -0.12
C PHE A 18 2.63 -0.61 -0.20
N MET A 19 1.49 0.10 -0.25
CA MET A 19 0.19 -0.55 -0.31
C MET A 19 -0.24 -0.85 -1.75
N ASN A 20 -0.96 -1.94 -1.93
CA ASN A 20 -1.67 -2.20 -3.18
C ASN A 20 -2.96 -1.35 -3.29
N CYS A 21 -3.62 -1.39 -4.44
CA CYS A 21 -4.82 -0.59 -4.68
C CYS A 21 -5.97 -0.93 -3.72
N ALA A 22 -6.19 -2.21 -3.41
CA ALA A 22 -7.24 -2.63 -2.48
C ALA A 22 -6.97 -2.12 -1.06
N GLU A 23 -5.73 -2.29 -0.57
CA GLU A 23 -5.31 -1.84 0.76
C GLU A 23 -5.39 -0.33 0.90
N ARG A 24 -4.84 0.41 -0.07
CA ARG A 24 -4.85 1.87 -0.06
C ARG A 24 -6.29 2.41 -0.07
N HIS A 25 -7.11 1.92 -1.00
CA HIS A 25 -8.50 2.35 -1.09
C HIS A 25 -9.29 2.01 0.17
N ALA A 26 -9.12 0.80 0.72
CA ALA A 26 -9.75 0.43 1.98
C ALA A 26 -9.33 1.36 3.12
N VAL A 27 -8.02 1.57 3.33
CA VAL A 27 -7.51 2.40 4.43
C VAL A 27 -7.99 3.84 4.34
N VAL A 28 -7.92 4.46 3.17
CA VAL A 28 -8.33 5.88 3.03
C VAL A 28 -9.79 6.05 3.41
N PHE A 29 -10.67 5.17 2.94
CA PHE A 29 -12.10 5.23 3.23
C PHE A 29 -12.46 4.77 4.64
N LEU A 30 -11.70 3.85 5.22
CA LEU A 30 -11.82 3.44 6.61
C LEU A 30 -11.35 4.56 7.55
N LYS A 31 -10.25 5.25 7.25
CA LYS A 31 -9.70 6.33 8.08
C LYS A 31 -10.69 7.48 8.28
N GLU A 32 -11.48 7.81 7.27
CA GLU A 32 -12.58 8.80 7.37
C GLU A 32 -13.65 8.42 8.40
N ARG A 33 -13.82 7.11 8.65
CA ARG A 33 -14.88 6.54 9.49
C ARG A 33 -14.36 5.98 10.81
N ARG A 34 -13.06 5.68 10.89
CA ARG A 34 -12.36 5.04 12.00
C ARG A 34 -10.99 5.69 12.21
N ALA A 35 -10.90 6.53 13.25
CA ALA A 35 -9.71 7.32 13.54
C ALA A 35 -8.44 6.48 13.79
N GLN A 36 -8.57 5.27 14.36
CA GLN A 36 -7.43 4.40 14.73
C GLN A 36 -7.01 3.39 13.63
N THR A 37 -7.48 3.53 12.39
CA THR A 37 -7.07 2.66 11.26
C THR A 37 -5.54 2.59 11.09
N ASP A 38 -4.81 3.63 11.47
CA ASP A 38 -3.35 3.67 11.37
C ASP A 38 -2.61 2.71 12.31
N LEU A 39 -3.29 2.16 13.33
CA LEU A 39 -2.71 1.15 14.21
C LEU A 39 -2.33 -0.14 13.47
N LEU A 40 -2.98 -0.41 12.32
CA LEU A 40 -2.68 -1.54 11.44
C LEU A 40 -1.24 -1.54 10.89
N PHE A 41 -0.56 -0.38 10.91
CA PHE A 41 0.78 -0.23 10.34
C PHE A 41 1.93 -0.67 11.27
N TYR A 42 1.66 -1.35 12.38
CA TYR A 42 2.71 -1.90 13.23
C TYR A 42 3.61 -2.91 12.49
N ARG A 43 3.06 -3.64 11.51
CA ARG A 43 3.80 -4.55 10.60
C ARG A 43 4.41 -3.86 9.38
N ALA A 44 4.25 -2.54 9.26
CA ALA A 44 4.79 -1.81 8.12
C ALA A 44 6.32 -1.85 8.09
N LEU A 45 7.02 -2.10 9.20
CA LEU A 45 8.45 -2.39 9.22
C LEU A 45 8.71 -3.77 8.63
N ILE A 46 8.71 -3.89 7.30
CA ILE A 46 8.94 -5.17 6.63
C ILE A 46 10.43 -5.47 6.50
N SER A 47 10.82 -6.73 6.69
CA SER A 47 12.20 -7.16 6.47
C SER A 47 12.61 -6.99 5.01
N SER A 48 13.86 -6.58 4.82
CA SER A 48 14.42 -6.46 3.48
C SER A 48 14.53 -7.84 2.81
N ASP A 49 14.71 -8.91 3.58
CA ASP A 49 14.63 -10.29 3.10
C ASP A 49 13.28 -10.63 2.46
N GLU A 50 12.18 -10.16 3.04
CA GLU A 50 10.85 -10.40 2.50
C GLU A 50 10.61 -9.65 1.19
N ILE A 51 11.15 -8.43 1.07
CA ILE A 51 11.17 -7.68 -0.19
C ILE A 51 12.04 -8.40 -1.23
N PHE A 52 13.23 -8.87 -0.86
CA PHE A 52 14.10 -9.62 -1.75
C PHE A 52 13.41 -10.88 -2.28
N ARG A 53 12.77 -11.64 -1.39
CA ARG A 53 12.04 -12.86 -1.74
C ARG A 53 10.90 -12.57 -2.71
N GLN A 54 10.01 -11.63 -2.39
CA GLN A 54 8.84 -11.38 -3.25
C GLN A 54 9.20 -10.65 -4.55
N ILE A 55 10.07 -9.65 -4.50
CA ILE A 55 10.33 -8.78 -5.66
C ILE A 55 11.49 -9.27 -6.50
N ILE A 56 12.63 -9.62 -5.89
CA ILE A 56 13.80 -10.03 -6.66
C ILE A 56 13.68 -11.50 -7.08
N GLN A 57 13.46 -12.42 -6.14
CA GLN A 57 13.46 -13.85 -6.43
C GLN A 57 12.17 -14.29 -7.15
N GLN A 58 11.00 -13.88 -6.64
CA GLN A 58 9.70 -14.28 -7.21
C GLN A 58 9.23 -13.37 -8.35
N LYS A 59 9.91 -12.23 -8.58
CA LYS A 59 9.53 -11.23 -9.61
C LYS A 59 8.07 -10.81 -9.51
N LYS A 60 7.53 -10.80 -8.29
CA LYS A 60 6.17 -10.43 -8.03
C LYS A 60 6.01 -8.95 -8.41
N PRO A 61 4.99 -8.56 -9.19
CA PRO A 61 4.71 -7.16 -9.42
C PRO A 61 4.57 -6.42 -8.08
N LYS A 62 5.14 -5.22 -7.97
CA LYS A 62 5.10 -4.42 -6.73
C LYS A 62 3.70 -4.31 -6.15
N TYR A 63 2.69 -4.07 -6.99
CA TYR A 63 1.30 -3.92 -6.56
C TYR A 63 0.65 -5.21 -6.08
N ASN A 64 1.31 -6.36 -6.23
CA ASN A 64 0.88 -7.63 -5.66
C ASN A 64 1.67 -7.97 -4.38
N PHE A 65 2.59 -7.12 -3.93
CA PHE A 65 3.36 -7.33 -2.70
C PHE A 65 2.43 -7.55 -1.50
N VAL A 66 2.70 -8.58 -0.71
CA VAL A 66 1.93 -8.89 0.51
C VAL A 66 2.71 -8.34 1.70
N ASN A 67 2.15 -7.33 2.38
CA ASN A 67 2.81 -6.67 3.52
C ASN A 67 2.37 -7.19 4.91
N GLY A 68 1.21 -7.82 5.02
CA GLY A 68 0.72 -8.40 6.28
C GLY A 68 0.10 -7.41 7.28
N CYS A 69 -0.12 -6.14 6.91
CA CYS A 69 -0.71 -5.11 7.79
C CYS A 69 -2.21 -5.28 8.04
N PHE A 70 -2.92 -6.02 7.17
CA PHE A 70 -4.39 -6.11 7.17
C PHE A 70 -4.88 -7.53 7.50
N SER A 71 -4.33 -8.13 8.56
CA SER A 71 -4.79 -9.46 8.97
C SER A 71 -6.17 -9.40 9.62
N GLU A 72 -6.96 -10.46 9.49
CA GLU A 72 -8.31 -10.51 10.07
C GLU A 72 -8.32 -10.25 11.58
N PRO A 73 -7.42 -10.81 12.42
CA PRO A 73 -7.35 -10.45 13.83
C PRO A 73 -7.12 -8.96 14.09
N ASP A 74 -6.24 -8.32 13.30
CA ASP A 74 -5.91 -6.90 13.45
C ASP A 74 -7.10 -6.01 13.04
N LEU A 75 -7.83 -6.38 11.98
CA LEU A 75 -9.05 -5.68 11.59
C LEU A 75 -10.15 -5.83 12.65
N ASN A 76 -10.35 -7.04 13.17
CA ASN A 76 -11.35 -7.33 14.20
C ASN A 76 -11.06 -6.56 15.50
N ALA A 77 -9.78 -6.37 15.87
CA ALA A 77 -9.39 -5.56 17.02
C ALA A 77 -9.83 -4.08 16.91
N LEU A 78 -10.10 -3.60 15.69
CA LEU A 78 -10.64 -2.27 15.41
C LEU A 78 -12.15 -2.30 15.12
N GLY A 79 -12.81 -3.43 15.33
CA GLY A 79 -14.22 -3.66 14.97
C GLY A 79 -14.47 -3.52 13.47
N ILE A 80 -13.47 -3.81 12.62
CA ILE A 80 -13.57 -3.75 11.16
C ILE A 80 -13.71 -5.17 10.63
N TYR A 81 -14.79 -5.48 9.93
CA TYR A 81 -15.02 -6.80 9.36
C TYR A 81 -15.18 -6.71 7.84
N PRO A 82 -14.25 -7.26 7.06
CA PRO A 82 -14.36 -7.29 5.60
C PRO A 82 -15.38 -8.33 5.16
N HIS A 83 -16.17 -7.99 4.15
CA HIS A 83 -17.13 -8.88 3.52
C HIS A 83 -17.01 -8.83 2.01
N GLU A 84 -17.37 -9.92 1.35
CA GLU A 84 -17.25 -10.08 -0.09
C GLU A 84 -18.56 -10.52 -0.72
N LEU A 85 -18.86 -9.93 -1.87
CA LEU A 85 -20.00 -10.27 -2.73
C LEU A 85 -19.47 -10.52 -4.13
N ARG A 86 -19.82 -11.67 -4.70
CA ARG A 86 -19.48 -12.03 -6.07
C ARG A 86 -20.74 -12.11 -6.93
N GLY A 87 -20.62 -11.72 -8.18
CA GLY A 87 -21.70 -11.80 -9.16
C GLY A 87 -21.19 -12.19 -10.54
N GLU A 88 -22.05 -12.71 -11.40
CA GLU A 88 -21.66 -13.02 -12.78
C GLU A 88 -21.58 -11.75 -13.64
N CYS A 89 -22.37 -10.73 -13.31
CA CYS A 89 -22.33 -9.40 -13.91
C CYS A 89 -22.82 -8.32 -12.95
N PHE A 90 -22.52 -7.07 -13.26
CA PHE A 90 -22.86 -5.91 -12.43
C PHE A 90 -24.36 -5.78 -12.22
N ALA A 91 -25.16 -6.09 -13.26
CA ALA A 91 -26.61 -6.01 -13.17
C ALA A 91 -27.21 -6.91 -12.07
N GLN A 92 -26.60 -8.06 -11.79
CA GLN A 92 -27.05 -8.99 -10.74
C GLN A 92 -26.80 -8.41 -9.34
N ILE A 93 -25.63 -7.81 -9.11
CA ILE A 93 -25.23 -7.32 -7.78
C ILE A 93 -25.54 -5.83 -7.56
N LYS A 94 -25.94 -5.10 -8.60
CA LYS A 94 -26.20 -3.67 -8.53
C LYS A 94 -27.14 -3.27 -7.37
N PRO A 95 -28.28 -3.95 -7.13
CA PRO A 95 -29.16 -3.59 -6.02
C PRO A 95 -28.44 -3.66 -4.66
N ASP A 96 -27.61 -4.69 -4.47
CA ASP A 96 -26.83 -4.88 -3.25
C ASP A 96 -25.74 -3.82 -3.14
N ILE A 97 -25.03 -3.51 -4.23
CA ILE A 97 -24.02 -2.44 -4.27
C ILE A 97 -24.63 -1.10 -3.88
N ASP A 98 -25.76 -0.73 -4.46
CA ASP A 98 -26.43 0.54 -4.15
C ASP A 98 -26.87 0.58 -2.68
N ALA A 99 -27.35 -0.55 -2.12
CA ALA A 99 -27.72 -0.66 -0.72
C ALA A 99 -26.49 -0.53 0.21
N LEU A 100 -25.39 -1.20 -0.12
CA LEU A 100 -24.14 -1.16 0.63
C LEU A 100 -23.51 0.23 0.62
N ILE A 101 -23.54 0.95 -0.51
CA ILE A 101 -23.09 2.35 -0.57
C ILE A 101 -23.94 3.22 0.35
N ARG A 102 -25.27 3.08 0.35
CA ARG A 102 -26.15 3.84 1.26
C ARG A 102 -25.92 3.50 2.73
N GLN A 103 -25.65 2.23 3.04
CA GLN A 103 -25.52 1.75 4.43
C GLN A 103 -24.13 1.99 5.02
N HIS A 104 -23.06 1.77 4.24
CA HIS A 104 -21.67 1.79 4.71
C HIS A 104 -20.85 2.96 4.13
N GLY A 105 -21.41 3.66 3.15
CA GLY A 105 -20.82 4.84 2.52
C GLY A 105 -19.88 4.52 1.35
N PHE A 106 -19.39 3.28 1.22
CA PHE A 106 -18.55 2.90 0.10
C PHE A 106 -18.50 1.37 -0.12
N VAL A 107 -18.14 0.98 -1.34
CA VAL A 107 -17.85 -0.41 -1.74
C VAL A 107 -16.65 -0.40 -2.68
N LEU A 108 -15.69 -1.32 -2.46
CA LEU A 108 -14.63 -1.57 -3.45
C LEU A 108 -15.17 -2.55 -4.49
N ILE A 109 -14.96 -2.25 -5.76
CA ILE A 109 -15.27 -3.20 -6.84
C ILE A 109 -14.01 -3.51 -7.64
N SER A 110 -13.84 -4.79 -7.96
CA SER A 110 -12.82 -5.25 -8.90
C SER A 110 -13.32 -5.06 -10.34
N GLY A 111 -12.39 -4.82 -11.25
CA GLY A 111 -12.72 -4.61 -12.65
C GLY A 111 -11.53 -4.38 -13.56
N SER A 112 -11.82 -3.92 -14.76
CA SER A 112 -10.84 -3.60 -15.79
C SER A 112 -10.81 -2.10 -16.10
N VAL A 113 -9.66 -1.46 -15.85
CA VAL A 113 -9.45 -0.02 -16.13
C VAL A 113 -9.59 0.37 -17.61
N PHE A 114 -9.72 -0.60 -18.51
CA PHE A 114 -10.04 -0.39 -19.93
C PHE A 114 -11.27 0.51 -20.14
N TYR A 115 -12.20 0.53 -19.18
CA TYR A 115 -13.47 1.26 -19.25
C TYR A 115 -13.44 2.64 -18.58
N PHE A 116 -12.35 3.03 -17.92
CA PHE A 116 -12.27 4.28 -17.18
C PHE A 116 -11.33 5.31 -17.85
N PRO A 117 -11.88 6.38 -18.46
CA PRO A 117 -11.14 7.43 -19.17
C PRO A 117 -9.96 8.08 -18.45
N HIS A 118 -9.96 8.11 -17.12
CA HIS A 118 -8.86 8.71 -16.34
C HIS A 118 -7.61 7.82 -16.27
N CYS A 119 -7.74 6.51 -16.51
CA CYS A 119 -6.63 5.58 -16.47
C CYS A 119 -5.84 5.60 -17.79
N PRO A 120 -4.49 5.53 -17.77
CA PRO A 120 -3.67 5.44 -18.97
C PRO A 120 -4.05 4.28 -19.91
N GLU A 121 -4.58 3.19 -19.35
CA GLU A 121 -4.97 1.96 -20.05
C GLU A 121 -6.31 2.08 -20.79
N TYR A 122 -7.04 3.18 -20.62
CA TYR A 122 -8.38 3.37 -21.20
C TYR A 122 -8.42 3.04 -22.69
N ARG A 123 -9.29 2.09 -23.06
CA ARG A 123 -9.46 1.55 -24.42
C ARG A 123 -8.19 0.98 -25.09
N GLN A 124 -7.11 0.77 -24.33
CA GLN A 124 -5.84 0.26 -24.84
C GLN A 124 -5.51 -1.13 -24.29
N LYS A 125 -5.77 -1.36 -23.00
CA LYS A 125 -5.38 -2.61 -22.33
C LYS A 125 -6.34 -2.98 -21.21
N HIS A 126 -6.69 -4.26 -21.12
CA HIS A 126 -7.34 -4.80 -19.93
C HIS A 126 -6.29 -5.01 -18.83
N LEU A 127 -6.47 -4.31 -17.72
CA LEU A 127 -5.67 -4.48 -16.51
C LEU A 127 -6.62 -4.58 -15.32
N HIS A 128 -6.42 -5.61 -14.49
CA HIS A 128 -7.20 -5.81 -13.27
C HIS A 128 -6.89 -4.70 -12.27
N HIS A 129 -7.93 -4.15 -11.65
CA HIS A 129 -7.82 -3.09 -10.65
C HIS A 129 -9.01 -3.10 -9.70
N LEU A 130 -8.86 -2.43 -8.55
CA LEU A 130 -9.97 -2.16 -7.63
C LEU A 130 -10.19 -0.64 -7.53
N VAL A 131 -11.44 -0.21 -7.66
CA VAL A 131 -11.85 1.18 -7.44
C VAL A 131 -12.89 1.26 -6.33
N VAL A 132 -13.12 2.45 -5.79
CA VAL A 132 -14.17 2.68 -4.79
C VAL A 132 -15.39 3.30 -5.44
N LEU A 133 -16.56 2.72 -5.20
CA LEU A 133 -17.85 3.40 -5.40
C LEU A 133 -18.28 3.98 -4.05
N ASN A 134 -18.44 5.30 -3.96
CA ASN A 134 -18.76 6.00 -2.70
C ASN A 134 -20.00 6.89 -2.77
N GLY A 135 -20.75 6.81 -3.86
CA GLY A 135 -21.99 7.57 -4.01
C GLY A 135 -22.71 7.24 -5.31
N THR A 136 -24.01 7.49 -5.32
CA THR A 136 -24.89 7.30 -6.47
C THR A 136 -25.68 8.57 -6.74
N ASP A 137 -25.62 9.05 -7.98
CA ASP A 137 -26.52 10.09 -8.49
C ASP A 137 -27.66 9.38 -9.24
N GLU A 138 -28.75 9.12 -8.50
CA GLU A 138 -29.92 8.40 -9.02
C GLU A 138 -30.63 9.17 -10.15
N VAL A 139 -30.57 10.51 -10.13
CA VAL A 139 -31.23 11.37 -11.14
C VAL A 139 -30.56 11.19 -12.50
N HIS A 140 -29.23 11.12 -12.53
CA HIS A 140 -28.47 11.02 -13.77
C HIS A 140 -27.95 9.61 -14.06
N GLY A 141 -28.20 8.63 -13.19
CA GLY A 141 -27.73 7.25 -13.33
C GLY A 141 -26.21 7.13 -13.30
N ARG A 142 -25.54 7.90 -12.43
CA ARG A 142 -24.08 7.96 -12.32
C ARG A 142 -23.58 7.48 -10.97
N TYR A 143 -22.37 6.95 -10.96
CA TYR A 143 -21.63 6.57 -9.76
C TYR A 143 -20.51 7.56 -9.51
N GLN A 144 -20.34 7.92 -8.24
CA GLN A 144 -19.14 8.56 -7.74
C GLN A 144 -18.08 7.48 -7.55
N VAL A 145 -16.95 7.63 -8.25
CA VAL A 145 -15.84 6.67 -8.23
C VAL A 145 -14.58 7.35 -7.71
N ALA A 146 -13.95 6.80 -6.68
CA ALA A 146 -12.63 7.22 -6.25
C ALA A 146 -11.57 6.23 -6.73
N ASP A 147 -10.55 6.76 -7.41
CA ASP A 147 -9.42 6.02 -7.95
C ASP A 147 -8.24 6.98 -8.19
N ASP A 148 -7.07 6.44 -8.47
CA ASP A 148 -5.87 7.22 -8.73
C ASP A 148 -5.79 7.77 -10.14
N ASN A 149 -5.35 9.02 -10.22
CA ASN A 149 -4.91 9.59 -11.48
C ASN A 149 -3.54 9.01 -11.92
N PRO A 150 -3.06 9.34 -13.14
CA PRO A 150 -1.77 8.84 -13.63
C PRO A 150 -0.56 9.21 -12.75
N ALA A 151 -0.68 10.24 -11.90
CA ALA A 151 0.34 10.62 -10.93
C ALA A 151 0.25 9.83 -9.61
N SER A 152 -0.63 8.81 -9.52
CA SER A 152 -0.90 8.02 -8.31
C SER A 152 -1.47 8.84 -7.15
N VAL A 153 -2.26 9.87 -7.48
CA VAL A 153 -2.98 10.71 -6.51
C VAL A 153 -4.46 10.33 -6.55
N LEU A 154 -5.06 10.08 -5.37
CA LEU A 154 -6.44 9.66 -5.25
C LEU A 154 -7.36 10.82 -5.60
N CYS A 155 -8.22 10.60 -6.59
CA CYS A 155 -9.14 11.59 -7.11
C CYS A 155 -10.56 11.04 -7.14
N GLN A 156 -11.53 11.94 -7.15
CA GLN A 156 -12.94 11.63 -7.34
C GLN A 156 -13.36 11.86 -8.79
N TYR A 157 -14.05 10.87 -9.35
CA TYR A 157 -14.60 10.85 -10.70
C TYR A 157 -16.10 10.54 -10.67
N GLN A 158 -16.75 10.70 -11.82
CA GLN A 158 -18.14 10.29 -12.04
C GLN A 158 -18.26 9.49 -13.33
N TYR A 159 -18.90 8.32 -13.25
CA TYR A 159 -19.09 7.41 -14.39
C TYR A 159 -20.56 7.01 -14.54
N GLY A 160 -20.99 6.75 -15.78
CA GLY A 160 -22.32 6.21 -16.05
C GLY A 160 -22.40 4.73 -15.71
N LEU A 161 -23.62 4.21 -15.55
CA LEU A 161 -23.86 2.78 -15.30
C LEU A 161 -23.14 1.85 -16.29
N GLN A 162 -23.11 2.21 -17.58
CA GLN A 162 -22.47 1.36 -18.61
C GLN A 162 -20.96 1.23 -18.42
N ASP A 163 -20.29 2.30 -17.98
CA ASP A 163 -18.85 2.28 -17.74
C ASP A 163 -18.51 1.44 -16.51
N VAL A 164 -19.29 1.59 -15.42
CA VAL A 164 -19.13 0.81 -14.19
C VAL A 164 -19.43 -0.67 -14.43
N ALA A 165 -20.50 -0.98 -15.17
CA ALA A 165 -20.82 -2.35 -15.56
C ALA A 165 -19.72 -2.94 -16.45
N GLY A 166 -19.25 -2.20 -17.45
CA GLY A 166 -18.15 -2.61 -18.32
C GLY A 166 -16.87 -2.89 -17.53
N PHE A 167 -16.52 -2.02 -16.59
CA PHE A 167 -15.40 -2.21 -15.66
C PHE A 167 -15.55 -3.52 -14.88
N PHE A 168 -16.69 -3.73 -14.22
CA PHE A 168 -16.92 -4.89 -13.36
C PHE A 168 -16.98 -6.21 -14.16
N ASP A 169 -17.74 -6.27 -15.25
CA ASP A 169 -18.03 -7.51 -15.98
C ASP A 169 -16.79 -8.11 -16.66
N ASN A 170 -15.83 -7.27 -17.02
CA ASN A 170 -14.65 -7.62 -17.81
C ASN A 170 -13.41 -7.89 -16.95
N ASN A 171 -13.62 -8.56 -15.82
CA ASN A 171 -12.55 -9.03 -14.95
C ASN A 171 -12.81 -10.49 -14.49
N GLY A 172 -11.76 -11.19 -14.06
CA GLY A 172 -11.85 -12.61 -13.68
C GLY A 172 -12.46 -12.88 -12.29
N ASP A 173 -12.46 -11.90 -11.39
CA ASP A 173 -12.89 -12.05 -10.00
C ASP A 173 -14.36 -11.68 -9.77
N ARG A 174 -14.84 -10.64 -10.48
CA ARG A 174 -16.19 -10.05 -10.38
C ARG A 174 -16.65 -9.94 -8.93
N LEU A 175 -15.80 -9.29 -8.16
CA LEU A 175 -15.85 -9.16 -6.73
C LEU A 175 -16.17 -7.72 -6.33
N ALA A 176 -17.07 -7.59 -5.38
CA ALA A 176 -17.27 -6.40 -4.57
C ALA A 176 -16.89 -6.68 -3.12
N ARG A 177 -16.28 -5.72 -2.43
CA ARG A 177 -15.87 -5.82 -1.03
C ARG A 177 -16.36 -4.61 -0.27
N TRP A 178 -16.93 -4.83 0.91
CA TRP A 178 -17.31 -3.78 1.85
C TRP A 178 -16.83 -4.12 3.25
N PHE A 179 -17.01 -3.18 4.17
CA PHE A 179 -16.58 -3.34 5.56
C PHE A 179 -17.74 -2.97 6.48
N THR A 180 -18.05 -3.83 7.45
CA THR A 180 -18.89 -3.44 8.59
C THR A 180 -18.01 -2.91 9.71
N LEU A 181 -18.55 -1.96 10.46
CA LEU A 181 -17.87 -1.24 11.51
C LEU A 181 -18.64 -1.42 12.82
N ASP A 182 -18.19 -2.33 13.68
CA ASP A 182 -18.80 -2.57 14.99
C ASP A 182 -18.09 -1.76 16.07
N ASN A 183 -18.78 -1.49 17.17
CA ASN A 183 -18.17 -0.83 18.32
C ASN A 183 -16.97 -1.65 18.83
N TYR A 184 -15.91 -0.95 19.19
CA TYR A 184 -14.72 -1.52 19.80
C TYR A 184 -14.25 -0.58 20.91
N ASP A 185 -13.46 -1.11 21.83
CA ASP A 185 -12.82 -0.31 22.88
C ASP A 185 -11.48 0.23 22.36
N SER A 186 -11.35 1.56 22.35
CA SER A 186 -10.17 2.27 21.83
C SER A 186 -8.90 1.98 22.63
N ASP A 187 -9.03 1.78 23.94
CA ASP A 187 -7.90 1.53 24.82
C ASP A 187 -7.46 0.06 24.71
N GLU A 188 -8.42 -0.87 24.65
CA GLU A 188 -8.13 -2.29 24.36
C GLU A 188 -7.45 -2.45 22.99
N ALA A 189 -7.92 -1.76 21.95
CA ALA A 189 -7.28 -1.78 20.64
C ALA A 189 -5.84 -1.26 20.72
N THR A 190 -5.61 -0.14 21.39
CA THR A 190 -4.26 0.42 21.56
C THR A 190 -3.35 -0.58 22.27
N HIS A 191 -3.80 -1.20 23.35
CA HIS A 191 -3.04 -2.24 24.06
C HIS A 191 -2.77 -3.47 23.19
N TYR A 192 -3.76 -3.91 22.41
CA TYR A 192 -3.60 -5.01 21.45
C TYR A 192 -2.45 -4.73 20.48
N PHE A 193 -2.45 -3.55 19.84
CA PHE A 193 -1.41 -3.23 18.84
C PHE A 193 -0.03 -3.00 19.46
N GLN A 194 0.05 -2.51 20.69
CA GLN A 194 1.32 -2.48 21.44
C GLN A 194 1.86 -3.87 21.69
N HIS A 195 1.01 -4.82 22.12
CA HIS A 195 1.41 -6.21 22.32
C HIS A 195 1.81 -6.86 21.00
N ALA A 196 1.01 -6.66 19.95
CA ALA A 196 1.26 -7.22 18.62
C ALA A 196 2.60 -6.73 18.04
N LEU A 197 2.99 -5.46 18.28
CA LEU A 197 4.33 -4.96 17.92
C LEU A 197 5.45 -5.67 18.68
N ARG A 198 5.29 -5.89 20.00
CA ARG A 198 6.29 -6.62 20.80
C ARG A 198 6.47 -8.04 20.27
N ASP A 199 5.37 -8.73 20.03
CA ASP A 199 5.37 -10.08 19.46
C ASP A 199 6.04 -10.09 18.09
N TYR A 200 5.66 -9.16 17.21
CA TYR A 200 6.24 -9.02 15.88
C TYR A 200 7.76 -8.81 15.94
N LEU A 201 8.25 -7.88 16.75
CA LEU A 201 9.69 -7.59 16.86
C LEU A 201 10.49 -8.69 17.55
N SER A 202 9.87 -9.48 18.43
CA SER A 202 10.54 -10.64 19.05
C SER A 202 10.86 -11.76 18.04
N HIS A 203 10.08 -11.85 16.96
CA HIS A 203 10.28 -12.79 15.85
C HIS A 203 10.90 -12.15 14.61
N TYR A 204 11.16 -10.84 14.63
CA TYR A 204 11.68 -10.12 13.47
C TYR A 204 13.12 -10.53 13.14
N GLN A 205 13.30 -11.05 11.92
CA GLN A 205 14.58 -11.45 11.34
C GLN A 205 14.77 -10.73 10.00
N ASP A 206 15.97 -10.20 9.80
CA ASP A 206 16.37 -9.54 8.55
C ASP A 206 17.88 -9.69 8.40
N SER A 207 18.30 -10.56 7.48
CA SER A 207 19.70 -10.76 7.12
C SER A 207 20.28 -9.59 6.34
N GLN A 208 19.41 -8.71 5.84
CA GLN A 208 19.75 -7.56 5.01
C GLN A 208 20.36 -7.93 3.66
N GLN A 209 20.09 -9.15 3.18
CA GLN A 209 20.62 -9.68 1.93
C GLN A 209 20.24 -8.81 0.73
N PHE A 210 19.01 -8.27 0.73
CA PHE A 210 18.55 -7.35 -0.31
C PHE A 210 19.53 -6.20 -0.58
N LEU A 211 20.17 -5.72 0.49
CA LEU A 211 21.02 -4.53 0.47
C LEU A 211 22.50 -4.89 0.26
N SER A 212 22.97 -6.02 0.82
CA SER A 212 24.37 -6.46 0.65
C SER A 212 24.67 -6.94 -0.75
N ASP A 213 23.72 -7.61 -1.40
CA ASP A 213 23.97 -8.37 -2.63
C ASP A 213 23.65 -7.55 -3.90
N ILE A 214 23.36 -6.25 -3.76
CA ILE A 214 22.95 -5.38 -4.88
C ILE A 214 24.01 -5.34 -5.99
N GLU A 215 25.29 -5.25 -5.61
CA GLU A 215 26.37 -5.22 -6.59
C GLU A 215 26.45 -6.51 -7.39
N ASP A 216 26.39 -7.65 -6.72
CA ASP A 216 26.52 -8.96 -7.34
C ASP A 216 25.28 -9.27 -8.20
N TYR A 217 24.10 -8.91 -7.71
CA TYR A 217 22.87 -8.96 -8.48
C TYR A 217 22.97 -8.15 -9.77
N LEU A 218 23.54 -6.94 -9.75
CA LEU A 218 23.68 -6.11 -10.94
C LEU A 218 24.80 -6.56 -11.91
N LYS A 219 25.84 -7.24 -11.41
CA LYS A 219 26.94 -7.79 -12.22
C LYS A 219 26.57 -9.11 -12.91
N ASP A 220 25.62 -9.84 -12.35
CA ASP A 220 25.15 -11.08 -12.94
C ASP A 220 24.61 -10.85 -14.37
N ASN A 221 24.79 -11.82 -15.27
CA ASN A 221 24.43 -11.70 -16.69
C ASN A 221 23.18 -12.52 -17.08
N PHE A 222 22.53 -13.21 -16.14
CA PHE A 222 21.35 -14.03 -16.46
C PHE A 222 20.09 -13.22 -16.77
N GLU A 223 19.99 -11.98 -16.28
CA GLU A 223 18.87 -11.08 -16.56
C GLU A 223 19.30 -9.76 -17.17
N ALA A 224 18.46 -9.23 -18.06
CA ALA A 224 18.66 -7.92 -18.65
C ALA A 224 18.73 -6.83 -17.58
N ARG A 225 19.67 -5.90 -17.75
CA ARG A 225 19.92 -4.81 -16.79
C ARG A 225 18.67 -3.99 -16.51
N GLU A 226 17.82 -3.77 -17.51
CA GLU A 226 16.58 -3.01 -17.39
C GLU A 226 15.59 -3.67 -16.43
N ILE A 227 15.50 -5.00 -16.47
CA ILE A 227 14.66 -5.79 -15.56
C ILE A 227 15.22 -5.66 -14.14
N LYS A 228 16.54 -5.82 -13.98
CA LYS A 228 17.19 -5.68 -12.67
C LYS A 228 16.96 -4.32 -12.04
N LEU A 229 17.13 -3.25 -12.82
CA LEU A 229 16.87 -1.89 -12.36
C LEU A 229 15.38 -1.66 -12.05
N GLN A 230 14.44 -2.26 -12.80
CA GLN A 230 13.02 -2.17 -12.45
C GLN A 230 12.72 -2.86 -11.11
N LEU A 231 13.28 -4.06 -10.88
CA LEU A 231 13.07 -4.81 -9.65
C LEU A 231 13.71 -4.11 -8.44
N LEU A 232 14.92 -3.54 -8.58
CA LEU A 232 15.53 -2.71 -7.54
C LEU A 232 14.73 -1.45 -7.26
N HIS A 233 14.22 -0.78 -8.29
CA HIS A 233 13.32 0.36 -8.14
C HIS A 233 12.10 0.00 -7.29
N ASP A 234 11.48 -1.14 -7.59
CA ASP A 234 10.30 -1.60 -6.87
C ASP A 234 10.62 -1.98 -5.42
N GLY A 235 11.74 -2.67 -5.18
CA GLY A 235 12.22 -2.98 -3.83
C GLY A 235 12.50 -1.74 -3.00
N PHE A 236 13.23 -0.76 -3.53
CA PHE A 236 13.49 0.51 -2.84
C PHE A 236 12.22 1.37 -2.64
N SER A 237 11.27 1.29 -3.58
CA SER A 237 9.96 1.90 -3.38
C SER A 237 9.24 1.29 -2.18
N LEU A 238 9.20 -0.04 -2.06
CA LEU A 238 8.58 -0.73 -0.93
C LEU A 238 9.28 -0.40 0.39
N LEU A 239 10.63 -0.43 0.45
CA LEU A 239 11.39 0.00 1.63
C LEU A 239 11.01 1.42 2.05
N SER A 240 10.96 2.36 1.10
CA SER A 240 10.62 3.75 1.39
C SER A 240 9.22 3.90 2.01
N GLY A 241 8.21 3.28 1.40
CA GLY A 241 6.84 3.33 1.91
C GLY A 241 6.67 2.58 3.25
N SER A 242 7.30 1.42 3.38
CA SER A 242 7.36 0.62 4.62
C SER A 242 7.84 1.45 5.82
N ARG A 243 9.01 2.09 5.68
CA ARG A 243 9.63 2.88 6.76
C ARG A 243 8.84 4.16 7.06
N THR A 244 8.27 4.78 6.03
CA THR A 244 7.40 5.96 6.18
C THR A 244 6.14 5.63 7.00
N LEU A 245 5.44 4.54 6.66
CA LEU A 245 4.24 4.09 7.38
C LEU A 245 4.56 3.62 8.79
N PHE A 246 5.68 2.93 8.99
CA PHE A 246 6.09 2.51 10.32
C PHE A 246 6.47 3.69 11.22
N ALA A 247 7.15 4.71 10.69
CA ALA A 247 7.43 5.93 11.43
C ALA A 247 6.13 6.64 11.87
N HIS A 248 5.10 6.66 11.02
CA HIS A 248 3.79 7.18 11.39
C HIS A 248 3.16 6.38 12.54
N TYR A 249 3.16 5.05 12.45
CA TYR A 249 2.69 4.19 13.53
C TYR A 249 3.43 4.46 14.85
N LEU A 250 4.77 4.58 14.83
CA LEU A 250 5.56 4.91 16.02
C LEU A 250 5.17 6.26 16.62
N SER A 251 4.93 7.27 15.80
CA SER A 251 4.51 8.59 16.28
C SER A 251 3.17 8.57 17.01
N LEU A 252 2.30 7.62 16.68
CA LEU A 252 1.00 7.44 17.33
C LEU A 252 1.10 6.63 18.63
N GLN A 253 1.93 5.59 18.65
CA GLN A 253 2.01 4.65 19.79
C GLN A 253 3.08 5.00 20.81
N HIS A 254 4.10 5.75 20.40
CA HIS A 254 5.23 6.13 21.21
C HIS A 254 5.57 7.61 20.96
N PRO A 255 4.65 8.54 21.27
CA PRO A 255 4.83 9.97 20.98
C PRO A 255 6.05 10.58 21.68
N ASP A 256 6.51 10.01 22.79
CA ASP A 256 7.70 10.46 23.52
C ASP A 256 9.03 9.95 22.93
N GLN A 257 8.99 9.14 21.86
CA GLN A 257 10.15 8.47 21.25
C GLN A 257 10.54 9.12 19.92
N ASP A 258 10.60 10.46 19.88
CA ASP A 258 10.88 11.25 18.68
C ASP A 258 12.14 10.81 17.93
N ALA A 259 13.21 10.47 18.65
CA ALA A 259 14.48 10.05 18.04
C ALA A 259 14.34 8.74 17.25
N ILE A 260 13.59 7.76 17.76
CA ILE A 260 13.36 6.47 17.09
C ILE A 260 12.45 6.68 15.88
N THR A 261 11.40 7.48 16.04
CA THR A 261 10.48 7.86 14.97
C THR A 261 11.19 8.60 13.83
N GLU A 262 12.07 9.54 14.15
CA GLU A 262 12.86 10.28 13.16
C GLU A 262 13.85 9.36 12.44
N LEU A 263 14.50 8.43 13.14
CA LEU A 263 15.38 7.44 12.50
C LEU A 263 14.62 6.59 11.46
N ALA A 264 13.41 6.11 11.78
CA ALA A 264 12.56 5.40 10.82
C ALA A 264 12.17 6.27 9.62
N ARG A 265 11.86 7.55 9.86
CA ARG A 265 11.55 8.53 8.80
C ARG A 265 12.74 8.75 7.86
N GLN A 266 13.95 8.89 8.42
CA GLN A 266 15.18 9.07 7.66
C GLN A 266 15.49 7.85 6.79
N LEU A 267 15.31 6.64 7.30
CA LEU A 267 15.42 5.42 6.50
C LEU A 267 14.43 5.43 5.33
N GLY A 268 13.18 5.84 5.55
CA GLY A 268 12.20 6.01 4.48
C GLY A 268 12.65 6.97 3.37
N GLN A 269 13.33 8.06 3.73
CA GLN A 269 13.91 9.03 2.78
C GLN A 269 15.15 8.48 2.07
N GLN A 270 16.04 7.77 2.78
CA GLN A 270 17.21 7.15 2.17
C GLN A 270 16.85 6.08 1.14
N ALA A 271 15.85 5.25 1.44
CA ALA A 271 15.30 4.31 0.47
C ALA A 271 14.71 5.03 -0.76
N PHE A 272 14.08 6.20 -0.57
CA PHE A 272 13.61 7.02 -1.69
C PHE A 272 14.76 7.57 -2.56
N ILE A 273 15.88 7.95 -1.94
CA ILE A 273 17.08 8.38 -2.66
C ILE A 273 17.65 7.22 -3.48
N LEU A 274 17.77 6.02 -2.88
CA LEU A 274 18.20 4.80 -3.58
C LEU A 274 17.30 4.47 -4.77
N LYS A 275 15.97 4.51 -4.58
CA LYS A 275 14.98 4.40 -5.66
C LYS A 275 15.27 5.42 -6.78
N SER A 276 15.50 6.68 -6.42
CA SER A 276 15.72 7.77 -7.38
C SER A 276 17.01 7.58 -8.20
N LEU A 277 18.08 7.07 -7.58
CA LEU A 277 19.31 6.70 -8.30
C LEU A 277 19.04 5.62 -9.36
N VAL A 278 18.23 4.62 -9.01
CA VAL A 278 17.85 3.54 -9.93
C VAL A 278 16.97 4.08 -11.08
N VAL A 279 16.02 4.98 -10.80
CA VAL A 279 15.23 5.65 -11.87
C VAL A 279 16.15 6.42 -12.81
N LYS A 280 17.07 7.23 -12.26
CA LYS A 280 18.05 7.97 -13.06
C LYS A 280 18.89 7.04 -13.91
N ALA A 281 19.30 5.90 -13.39
CA ALA A 281 20.06 4.90 -14.14
C ALA A 281 19.28 4.30 -15.30
N ARG A 282 17.97 4.07 -15.15
CA ARG A 282 17.10 3.59 -16.25
C ARG A 282 16.97 4.62 -17.37
N ILE A 283 16.95 5.91 -17.04
CA ILE A 283 16.83 6.99 -18.03
C ILE A 283 18.18 7.25 -18.72
N THR A 284 19.26 7.34 -17.93
CA THR A 284 20.58 7.77 -18.41
C THR A 284 21.47 6.61 -18.86
N GLN A 285 21.07 5.36 -18.58
CA GLN A 285 21.86 4.15 -18.79
C GLN A 285 23.20 4.17 -18.03
N ARG A 286 23.32 5.02 -17.01
CA ARG A 286 24.51 5.16 -16.17
C ARG A 286 24.13 4.99 -14.71
N LEU A 287 24.80 4.07 -14.04
CA LEU A 287 24.67 3.84 -12.60
C LEU A 287 26.06 3.87 -11.98
N ASP A 288 26.26 4.74 -11.01
CA ASP A 288 27.43 4.68 -10.15
C ASP A 288 27.21 3.57 -9.11
N MET A 289 27.83 2.43 -9.38
CA MET A 289 27.71 1.24 -8.52
C MET A 289 28.30 1.48 -7.12
N ALA A 290 29.37 2.26 -7.03
CA ALA A 290 30.05 2.51 -5.76
C ALA A 290 29.23 3.46 -4.87
N ASP A 291 28.60 4.49 -5.44
CA ASP A 291 27.66 5.35 -4.72
C ASP A 291 26.43 4.55 -4.25
N LEU A 292 25.85 3.70 -5.11
CA LEU A 292 24.71 2.86 -4.74
C LEU A 292 25.04 1.92 -3.57
N ALA A 293 26.15 1.19 -3.65
CA ALA A 293 26.58 0.25 -2.61
C ALA A 293 26.95 0.96 -1.30
N THR A 294 27.56 2.14 -1.38
CA THR A 294 27.87 2.94 -0.19
C THR A 294 26.60 3.40 0.52
N ARG A 295 25.60 3.87 -0.21
CA ARG A 295 24.30 4.26 0.37
C ARG A 295 23.51 3.06 0.91
N ALA A 296 23.58 1.90 0.24
CA ALA A 296 22.96 0.68 0.73
C ALA A 296 23.57 0.24 2.07
N ARG A 297 24.90 0.30 2.21
CA ARG A 297 25.57 0.03 3.49
C ARG A 297 25.19 1.02 4.59
N GLN A 298 25.12 2.31 4.29
CA GLN A 298 24.66 3.32 5.25
C GLN A 298 23.22 3.04 5.72
N PHE A 299 22.34 2.63 4.80
CA PHE A 299 20.99 2.21 5.15
C PHE A 299 21.01 0.99 6.07
N GLN A 300 21.81 -0.04 5.78
CA GLN A 300 21.95 -1.24 6.60
C GLN A 300 22.38 -0.94 8.05
N GLU A 301 23.37 -0.06 8.21
CA GLU A 301 23.86 0.38 9.53
C GLU A 301 22.75 1.08 10.33
N GLN A 302 22.01 1.98 9.68
CA GLN A 302 20.92 2.71 10.32
C GLN A 302 19.69 1.84 10.62
N GLU A 303 19.35 0.90 9.74
CA GLU A 303 18.27 -0.06 9.96
C GLU A 303 18.60 -0.96 11.16
N SER A 304 19.86 -1.39 11.29
CA SER A 304 20.34 -2.16 12.44
C SER A 304 20.25 -1.36 13.74
N ALA A 305 20.61 -0.07 13.70
CA ALA A 305 20.47 0.83 14.84
C ALA A 305 18.99 1.04 15.24
N LEU A 306 18.09 1.19 14.26
CA LEU A 306 16.65 1.29 14.51
C LEU A 306 16.12 0.03 15.21
N LEU A 307 16.44 -1.16 14.69
CA LEU A 307 16.01 -2.42 15.29
C LEU A 307 16.53 -2.60 16.71
N GLN A 308 17.77 -2.18 16.99
CA GLN A 308 18.32 -2.20 18.34
C GLN A 308 17.58 -1.23 19.28
N ALA A 309 17.29 -0.02 18.82
CA ALA A 309 16.56 0.99 19.58
C ALA A 309 15.13 0.50 19.92
N LEU A 310 14.41 -0.05 18.94
CA LEU A 310 13.07 -0.61 19.12
C LEU A 310 13.07 -1.78 20.12
N ARG A 311 14.02 -2.71 20.00
CA ARG A 311 14.16 -3.83 20.96
C ARG A 311 14.45 -3.35 22.38
N THR A 312 15.15 -2.23 22.52
CA THR A 312 15.42 -1.63 23.84
C THR A 312 14.18 -0.97 24.40
N LEU A 313 13.47 -0.17 23.59
CA LEU A 313 12.21 0.47 23.94
C LEU A 313 11.19 -0.55 24.46
N LEU A 314 11.01 -1.65 23.74
CA LEU A 314 9.98 -2.65 24.06
C LEU A 314 10.34 -3.60 25.21
N ARG A 315 11.59 -3.59 25.70
CA ARG A 315 11.98 -4.32 26.92
C ARG A 315 11.75 -3.51 28.20
N GLY A 316 11.60 -2.20 28.09
CA GLY A 316 11.43 -1.28 29.23
C GLY A 316 9.97 -1.06 29.67
N HIS A 317 9.00 -1.70 28.99
CA HIS A 317 7.55 -1.58 29.19
C HIS A 317 6.89 -2.96 29.28
#